data_AF-A0A060BP38-F1
#
_entry.id   AF-A0A060BP38-F1
#
_cell.length_a   1.000
_cell.length_b   1.000
_cell.length_c   1.000
_cell.angle_alpha   90.00
_cell.angle_beta   90.00
_cell.angle_gamma   90.00
#
_symmetry.space_group_name_H-M   'P 1'
#
loop_
_entity.id
_entity.type
_entity.pdbx_description
1 polymer ?
#
loop_
_entity_poly.entity_id
_entity_poly.type
_entity_poly.pdbx_seq_one_letter_code
_entity_poly.pdbx_strand_id
1 'polypeptide(L)'
;MRSNSSATPIPTRKHFLEIERVSQMPLSQSRAEYWLGRAAERAGNRNAAVTHYKNAGKFPTTYYGQLALSRIGVKQLPIAPAPRIDAAAKKRFASHELVQVMNKLDDLNRGDRNTMFMRALAERLTD
;
A
#
# COMPACT_ATOMS: atom_id res chain seq x y z
N MET A 1 -26.30 -21.66 33.76
CA MET A 1 -26.24 -22.11 32.34
C MET A 1 -25.19 -21.28 31.60
N ARG A 2 -24.31 -22.00 30.91
CA ARG A 2 -23.22 -21.65 29.96
C ARG A 2 -23.33 -20.25 29.32
N SER A 3 -22.32 -19.39 29.46
CA SER A 3 -21.17 -19.18 28.54
C SER A 3 -21.57 -18.62 27.17
N ASN A 4 -21.08 -17.42 26.82
CA ASN A 4 -19.91 -17.22 25.92
C ASN A 4 -19.96 -15.81 25.26
N SER A 5 -19.29 -14.82 25.83
CA SER A 5 -18.84 -13.63 25.06
C SER A 5 -17.35 -13.75 24.89
N SER A 6 -16.94 -14.38 23.79
CA SER A 6 -15.55 -14.51 23.37
C SER A 6 -14.92 -13.12 23.27
N ALA A 7 -14.15 -12.75 24.30
CA ALA A 7 -13.22 -11.64 24.25
C ALA A 7 -12.20 -11.98 23.17
N THR A 8 -12.43 -11.48 21.94
CA THR A 8 -11.42 -11.49 20.88
C THR A 8 -10.14 -10.90 21.46
N PRO A 9 -9.03 -11.65 21.53
CA PRO A 9 -7.78 -11.14 22.08
C PRO A 9 -7.39 -9.89 21.28
N ILE A 10 -7.37 -8.74 21.94
CA ILE A 10 -6.80 -7.53 21.32
C ILE A 10 -5.32 -7.90 21.08
N PRO A 11 -4.85 -7.86 19.83
CA PRO A 11 -3.47 -8.25 19.57
C PRO A 11 -2.55 -7.35 20.39
N THR A 12 -1.70 -8.01 21.19
CA THR A 12 -0.95 -7.41 22.29
C THR A 12 0.01 -6.35 21.75
N ARG A 13 0.00 -5.16 22.37
CA ARG A 13 0.89 -4.04 22.05
C ARG A 13 2.34 -4.46 21.80
N LYS A 14 2.86 -5.41 22.59
CA LYS A 14 4.22 -5.97 22.44
C LYS A 14 4.47 -6.64 21.08
N HIS A 15 3.50 -7.40 20.56
CA HIS A 15 3.65 -8.07 19.27
C HIS A 15 3.72 -7.07 18.10
N PHE A 16 2.92 -6.00 18.13
CA PHE A 16 2.97 -4.99 17.08
C PHE A 16 4.24 -4.14 17.11
N LEU A 17 4.75 -3.83 18.31
CA LEU A 17 6.02 -3.12 18.45
C LEU A 17 7.19 -3.94 17.89
N GLU A 18 7.18 -5.27 18.05
CA GLU A 18 8.23 -6.11 17.44
C GLU A 18 8.09 -6.19 15.91
N ILE A 19 6.87 -6.25 15.37
CA ILE A 19 6.63 -6.19 13.92
C ILE A 19 7.06 -4.83 13.33
N GLU A 20 6.80 -3.72 14.03
CA GLU A 20 7.26 -2.39 13.64
C GLU A 20 8.80 -2.32 13.61
N ARG A 21 9.46 -2.89 14.62
CA ARG A 21 10.93 -2.90 14.74
C ARG A 21 11.62 -3.73 13.65
N VAL A 22 10.98 -4.81 13.19
CA VAL A 22 11.59 -5.76 12.24
C VAL A 22 11.12 -5.54 10.80
N SER A 23 9.95 -4.92 10.57
CA SER A 23 9.39 -4.78 9.24
C SER A 23 9.63 -3.40 8.63
N GLN A 24 10.51 -3.36 7.62
CA GLN A 24 10.70 -2.19 6.75
C GLN A 24 9.56 -2.03 5.71
N MET A 25 8.54 -2.89 5.75
CA MET A 25 7.46 -2.88 4.76
C MET A 25 6.37 -1.88 5.17
N PRO A 26 5.97 -0.94 4.28
CA PRO A 26 4.94 0.06 4.55
C PRO A 26 3.62 -0.49 5.14
N LEU A 27 3.21 -1.69 4.70
CA LEU A 27 1.99 -2.35 5.18
C LEU A 27 2.06 -2.72 6.67
N SER A 28 3.20 -3.25 7.11
CA SER A 28 3.39 -3.70 8.49
C SER A 28 3.47 -2.53 9.45
N GLN A 29 4.17 -1.46 9.06
CA GLN A 29 4.29 -0.23 9.85
C GLN A 29 2.92 0.43 10.03
N SER A 30 2.15 0.59 8.94
CA SER A 30 0.81 1.17 9.01
C SER A 30 -0.12 0.36 9.92
N ARG A 31 -0.04 -0.98 9.86
CA ARG A 31 -0.81 -1.87 10.73
C ARG A 31 -0.45 -1.69 12.21
N ALA A 32 0.85 -1.67 12.53
CA ALA A 32 1.32 -1.52 13.91
C ALA A 32 0.84 -0.20 14.50
N GLU A 33 1.07 0.90 13.79
CA GLU A 33 0.65 2.24 14.20
C GLU A 33 -0.86 2.35 14.37
N TYR A 34 -1.66 1.77 13.47
CA TYR A 34 -3.12 1.76 13.63
C TYR A 34 -3.55 1.09 14.95
N TRP A 35 -3.01 -0.08 15.26
CA TRP A 35 -3.38 -0.81 16.47
C TRP A 35 -2.85 -0.16 17.75
N LEU A 36 -1.69 0.51 17.70
CA LEU A 36 -1.22 1.37 18.78
C LEU A 36 -2.18 2.54 19.02
N GLY A 37 -2.68 3.17 17.96
CA GLY A 37 -3.71 4.19 18.04
C GLY A 37 -5.00 3.69 18.70
N ARG A 38 -5.47 2.49 18.30
CA ARG A 38 -6.64 1.85 18.92
C ARG A 38 -6.43 1.52 20.40
N ALA A 39 -5.23 1.10 20.79
CA ALA A 39 -4.91 0.82 22.18
C ALA A 39 -4.88 2.11 23.01
N ALA A 40 -4.28 3.18 22.50
CA ALA A 40 -4.26 4.49 23.15
C ALA A 40 -5.67 5.10 23.27
N GLU A 41 -6.51 4.96 22.24
CA GLU A 41 -7.92 5.39 22.24
C GLU A 41 -8.71 4.68 23.34
N ARG A 42 -8.56 3.34 23.47
CA ARG A 42 -9.18 2.57 24.55
C ARG A 42 -8.66 2.94 25.94
N ALA A 43 -7.41 3.38 26.04
CA ALA A 43 -6.81 3.84 27.29
C ALA A 43 -7.17 5.30 27.63
N GLY A 44 -8.02 5.96 26.84
CA GLY A 44 -8.42 7.36 27.04
C GLY A 44 -7.35 8.40 26.65
N ASN A 45 -6.19 7.97 26.15
CA ASN A 45 -5.14 8.87 25.71
C ASN A 45 -5.36 9.29 24.25
N ARG A 46 -6.26 10.25 24.06
CA ARG A 46 -6.64 10.75 22.73
C ARG A 46 -5.47 11.35 21.96
N ASN A 47 -4.55 12.04 22.62
CA ASN A 47 -3.39 12.64 21.97
C ASN A 47 -2.47 11.57 21.37
N ALA A 48 -2.15 10.54 22.15
CA ALA A 48 -1.36 9.40 21.64
C ALA A 48 -2.09 8.67 20.52
N ALA A 49 -3.41 8.47 20.62
CA ALA A 49 -4.20 7.85 19.57
C ALA A 49 -4.10 8.61 18.23
N VAL A 50 -4.27 9.94 18.27
CA VAL A 50 -4.14 10.79 17.09
C VAL A 50 -2.74 10.74 16.49
N THR A 51 -1.69 10.73 17.32
CA THR A 51 -0.30 10.61 16.85
C THR A 51 -0.08 9.31 16.08
N HIS A 52 -0.50 8.18 16.65
CA HIS A 52 -0.38 6.87 16.02
C HIS A 52 -1.22 6.77 14.73
N TYR A 53 -2.44 7.32 14.72
CA TYR A 53 -3.24 7.37 13.49
C TYR A 53 -2.61 8.24 12.40
N LYS A 54 -1.98 9.37 12.75
CA LYS A 54 -1.23 10.18 11.78
C LYS A 54 -0.05 9.40 11.20
N ASN A 55 0.68 8.64 12.02
CA ASN A 55 1.78 7.81 11.54
C ASN A 55 1.31 6.69 10.61
N ALA A 56 0.25 5.96 10.98
CA ALA A 56 -0.36 4.98 10.09
C ALA A 56 -0.84 5.60 8.77
N GLY A 57 -1.39 6.82 8.84
CA GLY A 57 -1.88 7.60 7.71
C GLY A 57 -0.80 8.11 6.75
N LYS A 58 0.49 8.02 7.10
CA LYS A 58 1.61 8.24 6.16
C LYS A 58 1.65 7.18 5.04
N PHE A 59 0.91 6.08 5.21
CA PHE A 59 0.78 5.00 4.24
C PHE A 59 -0.66 4.89 3.69
N PRO A 60 -1.16 5.91 2.96
CA PRO A 60 -2.57 6.05 2.58
C PRO A 60 -3.07 5.00 1.58
N THR A 61 -2.17 4.28 0.92
CA THR A 61 -2.49 3.17 0.01
C THR A 61 -2.70 1.84 0.72
N THR A 62 -2.40 1.77 2.03
CA THR A 62 -2.62 0.57 2.83
C THR A 62 -3.99 0.61 3.50
N TYR A 63 -4.59 -0.56 3.73
CA TYR A 63 -5.87 -0.68 4.44
C TYR A 63 -5.87 0.03 5.81
N TYR A 64 -4.81 -0.18 6.60
CA TYR A 64 -4.70 0.40 7.94
C TYR A 64 -4.43 1.91 7.92
N GLY A 65 -3.73 2.42 6.90
CA GLY A 65 -3.55 3.85 6.70
C GLY A 65 -4.88 4.54 6.39
N GLN A 66 -5.71 3.93 5.54
CA GLN A 66 -7.05 4.45 5.22
C GLN A 66 -7.97 4.46 6.45
N LEU A 67 -7.97 3.37 7.25
CA LEU A 67 -8.72 3.33 8.51
C LEU A 67 -8.24 4.38 9.51
N ALA A 68 -6.93 4.59 9.64
CA ALA A 68 -6.35 5.57 10.54
C ALA A 68 -6.72 7.01 10.12
N LEU A 69 -6.63 7.32 8.83
CA LEU A 69 -7.04 8.60 8.26
C LEU A 69 -8.54 8.87 8.52
N SER A 70 -9.38 7.87 8.32
CA SER A 70 -10.82 7.95 8.64
C SER A 70 -11.07 8.27 10.13
N ARG A 71 -10.31 7.65 11.05
CA ARG A 71 -10.41 7.90 12.50
C ARG A 71 -10.10 9.34 12.89
N ILE A 72 -9.23 10.02 12.16
CA ILE A 72 -8.88 11.43 12.39
C ILE A 72 -9.64 12.41 11.47
N GLY A 73 -10.70 11.93 10.80
CA GLY A 73 -11.61 12.79 10.03
C GLY A 73 -11.14 13.17 8.62
N VAL A 74 -10.08 12.52 8.11
CA VAL A 74 -9.62 12.73 6.72
C VAL A 74 -10.59 12.02 5.77
N LYS A 75 -11.33 12.80 5.00
CA LYS A 75 -12.36 12.30 4.06
C LYS A 75 -11.81 11.96 2.68
N GLN A 76 -10.74 12.65 2.27
CA GLN A 76 -10.09 12.44 0.99
C GLN A 76 -8.68 11.90 1.23
N LEU A 77 -8.37 10.75 0.63
CA LEU A 77 -7.07 10.12 0.80
C LEU A 77 -5.98 10.99 0.16
N PRO A 78 -4.87 11.28 0.86
CA PRO A 78 -3.74 12.04 0.32
C PRO A 78 -2.90 11.13 -0.59
N ILE A 79 -3.47 10.73 -1.72
CA ILE A 79 -2.78 9.92 -2.73
C ILE A 79 -2.08 10.88 -3.69
N ALA A 80 -0.79 10.64 -3.95
CA ALA A 80 -0.04 11.39 -4.94
C ALA A 80 -0.73 11.28 -6.31
N PRO A 81 -0.83 12.37 -7.08
CA PRO A 81 -1.35 12.29 -8.43
C PRO A 81 -0.47 11.38 -9.29
N ALA A 82 -1.06 10.81 -10.34
CA ALA A 82 -0.28 10.06 -11.32
C ALA A 82 0.86 10.93 -11.89
N PRO A 83 2.06 10.37 -12.10
CA PRO A 83 3.16 11.12 -12.67
C PRO A 83 2.79 11.66 -14.05
N ARG A 84 3.23 12.88 -14.36
CA ARG A 84 3.03 13.46 -15.69
C ARG A 84 4.00 12.80 -16.67
N ILE A 85 3.48 12.07 -17.64
CA ILE A 85 4.27 11.46 -18.71
C ILE A 85 4.31 12.42 -19.90
N ASP A 86 5.51 12.91 -20.24
CA ASP A 86 5.71 13.79 -21.39
C ASP A 86 5.72 13.02 -22.73
N ALA A 87 5.61 13.75 -23.84
CA ALA A 87 5.59 13.14 -25.18
C ALA A 87 6.93 12.44 -25.51
N ALA A 88 8.04 12.95 -24.97
CA ALA A 88 9.37 12.39 -25.20
C ALA A 88 9.53 11.01 -24.53
N ALA A 89 9.07 10.85 -23.29
CA ALA A 89 9.05 9.58 -22.57
C ALA A 89 8.15 8.57 -23.26
N LYS A 90 6.95 8.98 -23.72
CA LYS A 90 6.08 8.11 -24.53
C LYS A 90 6.77 7.63 -25.80
N LYS A 91 7.46 8.52 -26.51
CA LYS A 91 8.18 8.18 -27.74
C LYS A 91 9.36 7.23 -27.47
N ARG A 92 10.15 7.48 -26.42
CA ARG A 92 11.23 6.58 -25.99
C ARG A 92 10.67 5.19 -25.64
N PHE A 93 9.61 5.14 -24.84
CA PHE A 93 8.96 3.88 -24.48
C PHE A 93 8.48 3.10 -25.72
N ALA A 94 7.77 3.77 -26.63
CA ALA A 94 7.28 3.18 -27.88
C ALA A 94 8.39 2.76 -28.85
N SER A 95 9.60 3.29 -28.71
CA SER A 95 10.75 2.93 -29.55
C SER A 95 11.45 1.63 -29.14
N HIS A 96 11.14 1.07 -27.96
CA HIS A 96 11.72 -0.21 -27.57
C HIS A 96 11.21 -1.34 -28.46
N GLU A 97 12.15 -2.14 -28.97
CA GLU A 97 11.85 -3.29 -29.83
C GLU A 97 10.83 -4.25 -29.18
N LEU A 98 10.95 -4.50 -27.88
CA LEU A 98 9.99 -5.35 -27.14
C LEU A 98 8.57 -4.76 -27.14
N VAL A 99 8.44 -3.43 -27.07
CA VAL A 99 7.13 -2.75 -27.17
C VAL A 99 6.56 -2.90 -28.58
N GLN A 100 7.40 -2.76 -29.61
CA GLN A 100 6.99 -2.95 -31.00
C GLN A 100 6.56 -4.40 -31.28
N VAL A 101 7.30 -5.38 -30.74
CA VAL A 101 6.96 -6.81 -30.84
C VAL A 101 5.62 -7.10 -30.16
N MET A 102 5.39 -6.57 -28.96
CA MET A 102 4.11 -6.74 -28.25
C MET A 102 2.94 -6.15 -29.02
N ASN A 103 3.09 -4.92 -29.55
CA ASN A 103 2.07 -4.30 -30.40
C ASN A 103 1.78 -5.14 -31.64
N LYS A 104 2.83 -5.70 -32.28
CA LYS A 104 2.65 -6.54 -33.46
C LYS A 104 1.94 -7.86 -33.15
N LEU A 105 2.20 -8.45 -31.98
CA LEU A 105 1.50 -9.65 -31.53
C LEU A 105 0.04 -9.35 -31.19
N ASP A 106 -0.25 -8.20 -30.59
CA ASP A 106 -1.62 -7.75 -30.34
C ASP A 106 -2.38 -7.53 -31.66
N ASP A 107 -1.77 -6.89 -32.66
CA ASP A 107 -2.33 -6.73 -34.01
C ASP A 107 -2.68 -8.08 -34.68
N LEU A 108 -1.95 -9.14 -34.33
CA LEU A 108 -2.18 -10.50 -34.83
C LEU A 108 -3.14 -11.32 -33.95
N ASN A 109 -3.75 -10.70 -32.94
CA ASN A 109 -4.58 -11.36 -31.93
C ASN A 109 -3.85 -12.53 -31.24
N ARG A 110 -2.57 -12.29 -30.89
CA ARG A 110 -1.64 -13.19 -30.21
C ARG A 110 -1.07 -12.58 -28.91
N GLY A 111 -1.83 -11.69 -28.29
CA GLY A 111 -1.45 -11.00 -27.05
C GLY A 111 -1.24 -11.93 -25.86
N ASP A 112 -1.75 -13.17 -25.91
CA ASP A 112 -1.48 -14.24 -24.94
C ASP A 112 0.03 -14.52 -24.78
N ARG A 113 0.83 -14.21 -25.81
CA ARG A 113 2.28 -14.41 -25.83
C ARG A 113 3.08 -13.21 -25.32
N ASN A 114 2.44 -12.08 -25.03
CA ASN A 114 3.13 -10.86 -24.61
C ASN A 114 3.77 -10.96 -23.22
N THR A 115 3.31 -11.89 -22.37
CA THR A 115 3.80 -12.04 -20.99
C THR A 115 5.32 -12.16 -20.89
N MET A 116 5.97 -12.88 -21.80
CA MET A 116 7.44 -13.03 -21.77
C MET A 116 8.17 -11.74 -22.19
N PHE A 117 7.62 -11.02 -23.18
CA PHE A 117 8.18 -9.74 -23.64
C PHE A 117 7.96 -8.62 -22.62
N MET A 118 6.81 -8.59 -21.93
CA MET A 118 6.53 -7.66 -20.84
C MET A 118 7.52 -7.84 -19.68
N ARG A 119 7.80 -9.09 -19.29
CA ARG A 119 8.80 -9.40 -18.24
C ARG A 119 10.20 -8.98 -18.66
N ALA A 120 10.61 -9.34 -19.88
CA ALA A 120 11.91 -8.94 -20.43
C ALA A 120 12.06 -7.42 -20.55
N LEU A 121 10.97 -6.70 -20.84
CA LEU A 121 10.96 -5.24 -20.86
C LEU A 121 11.09 -4.67 -19.45
N ALA A 122 10.36 -5.21 -18.46
CA ALA A 122 10.43 -4.75 -17.07
C ALA A 122 11.83 -4.91 -16.46
N GLU A 123 12.55 -5.99 -16.81
CA GLU A 123 13.94 -6.20 -16.37
C GLU A 123 14.95 -5.24 -17.01
N ARG A 124 14.62 -4.66 -18.18
CA ARG A 124 15.51 -3.73 -18.92
C ARG A 124 15.24 -2.26 -18.64
N LEU A 125 14.06 -1.92 -18.12
CA LEU A 125 13.62 -0.55 -17.86
C LEU A 125 13.82 -0.13 -16.39
N THR A 126 14.85 -0.63 -15.72
CA THR A 126 15.08 -0.40 -14.28
C THR A 126 15.45 1.04 -13.90
N ASP A 127 15.49 1.98 -14.86
CA ASP A 127 15.79 3.41 -14.68
C ASP A 127 14.62 4.31 -15.12
#